data_AF-A0A5C5ZE44-F1
#
_entry.id   AF-A0A5C5ZE44-F1
#
_cell.length_a   1.000
_cell.length_b   1.000
_cell.length_c   1.000
_cell.angle_alpha   90.00
_cell.angle_beta   90.00
_cell.angle_gamma   90.00
#
_symmetry.space_group_name_H-M   'P 1'
#
loop_
_entity.id
_entity.type
_entity.pdbx_description
1 polymer ?
#
loop_
_entity_poly.entity_id
_entity_poly.type
_entity_poly.pdbx_seq_one_letter_code
_entity_poly.pdbx_strand_id
1 'polypeptide(L)'
;MFIPRLFPVEYLPRRYPGLSEMNRRRFAFMVGMGLFGLSEKLGSQGLDQLAALAMRATEPNPTPAPPVDPESTEAAVHWTIGEDDYWRWFEREELVDGKWRVTGITTPIKKHNGERYTEKTGYLPDELVPAEVRFGKQSVMDDAEPIPEPDDPPSDPGEPLAVRRARHGRPPSKWLRSLNAEELREWMTTVEIPEAGVSGMTFWTHLTRDHGFNPLKIEGLNEEEQAKLHAAAHYGY
;
A
#
# COMPACT_ATOMS: atom_id res chain seq x y z
N MET A 1 59.12 14.77 -51.84
CA MET A 1 59.61 13.63 -51.04
C MET A 1 58.73 13.57 -49.79
N PHE A 2 57.77 12.66 -49.78
CA PHE A 2 56.64 12.61 -48.84
C PHE A 2 56.81 11.39 -47.92
N ILE A 3 56.73 11.59 -46.61
CA ILE A 3 56.57 10.52 -45.62
C ILE A 3 55.55 10.99 -44.57
N PRO A 4 54.31 10.46 -44.55
CA PRO A 4 53.42 10.63 -43.42
C PRO A 4 53.64 9.50 -42.39
N ARG A 5 53.76 9.88 -41.12
CA ARG A 5 53.78 8.97 -39.96
C ARG A 5 52.39 8.36 -39.74
N LEU A 6 52.33 7.04 -39.72
CA LEU A 6 51.17 6.26 -39.28
C LEU A 6 51.14 6.21 -37.75
N PHE A 7 50.02 6.63 -37.14
CA PHE A 7 49.71 6.35 -35.74
C PHE A 7 48.96 5.01 -35.64
N PRO A 8 49.24 4.16 -34.63
CA PRO A 8 48.47 2.95 -34.41
C PRO A 8 47.11 3.26 -33.78
N VAL A 9 46.07 2.66 -34.36
CA VAL A 9 44.70 2.65 -33.84
C VAL A 9 44.64 1.70 -32.63
N GLU A 10 44.44 2.26 -31.44
CA GLU A 10 44.13 1.48 -30.25
C GLU A 10 42.76 0.79 -30.40
N TYR A 11 42.78 -0.53 -30.27
CA TYR A 11 41.59 -1.38 -30.19
C TYR A 11 40.90 -1.20 -28.83
N LEU A 12 39.71 -0.59 -28.82
CA LEU A 12 38.81 -0.65 -27.67
C LEU A 12 38.13 -2.05 -27.60
N PRO A 13 38.03 -2.67 -26.42
CA PRO A 13 37.36 -3.96 -26.27
C PRO A 13 35.85 -3.83 -26.52
N ARG A 14 35.31 -4.77 -27.29
CA ARG A 14 33.88 -4.99 -27.51
C ARG A 14 33.15 -5.06 -26.17
N ARG A 15 32.15 -4.18 -25.98
CA ARG A 15 31.13 -4.35 -24.95
C ARG A 15 30.43 -5.70 -25.14
N TYR A 16 30.43 -6.53 -24.11
CA TYR A 16 29.61 -7.73 -24.02
C TYR A 16 28.13 -7.36 -24.06
N PRO A 17 27.29 -8.00 -24.89
CA PRO A 17 25.86 -7.81 -24.85
C PRO A 17 25.25 -8.70 -23.76
N GLY A 18 24.45 -8.08 -22.89
CA GLY A 18 23.24 -8.69 -22.31
C GLY A 18 23.42 -9.64 -21.12
N LEU A 19 23.39 -9.09 -19.90
CA LEU A 19 22.63 -9.75 -18.84
C LEU A 19 21.14 -9.59 -19.20
N SER A 20 20.60 -10.62 -19.84
CA SER A 20 19.18 -10.77 -20.14
C SER A 20 18.36 -10.48 -18.88
N GLU A 21 17.54 -9.43 -18.91
CA GLU A 21 16.37 -9.36 -18.03
C GLU A 21 15.59 -10.67 -18.19
N MET A 22 15.52 -11.44 -17.11
CA MET A 22 14.84 -12.71 -17.12
C MET A 22 13.35 -12.42 -17.13
N ASN A 23 12.73 -12.50 -18.31
CA ASN A 23 11.29 -12.31 -18.47
C ASN A 23 10.54 -13.17 -17.42
N ARG A 24 9.53 -12.61 -16.73
CA ARG A 24 8.71 -13.29 -15.71
C ARG A 24 8.21 -14.66 -16.19
N ARG A 25 7.94 -14.82 -17.49
CA ARG A 25 7.55 -16.10 -18.10
C ARG A 25 8.66 -17.14 -18.08
N ARG A 26 9.91 -16.74 -18.29
CA ARG A 26 11.10 -17.63 -18.23
C ARG A 26 11.42 -18.02 -16.79
N PHE A 27 11.28 -17.09 -15.84
CA PHE A 27 11.45 -17.40 -14.42
C PHE A 27 10.39 -18.40 -13.95
N ALA A 28 9.10 -18.14 -14.20
CA ALA A 28 8.02 -19.05 -13.85
C ALA A 28 8.18 -20.44 -14.49
N PHE A 29 8.64 -20.48 -15.75
CA PHE A 29 8.95 -21.73 -16.43
C PHE A 29 10.11 -22.49 -15.78
N MET A 30 11.20 -21.81 -15.38
CA MET A 30 12.32 -22.46 -14.67
C MET A 30 11.94 -22.95 -13.27
N VAL A 31 11.14 -22.18 -12.53
CA VAL A 31 10.61 -22.60 -11.22
C VAL A 31 9.68 -23.82 -11.39
N GLY A 32 8.81 -23.79 -12.40
CA GLY A 32 7.91 -24.91 -12.71
C GLY A 32 8.66 -26.20 -13.09
N MET A 33 9.67 -26.11 -13.97
CA MET A 33 10.48 -27.29 -14.33
C MET A 33 11.32 -27.80 -13.15
N GLY A 34 11.84 -26.90 -12.31
CA GLY A 34 12.59 -27.29 -11.11
C GLY A 34 11.72 -28.06 -10.12
N LEU A 35 10.51 -27.57 -9.84
CA LEU A 35 9.56 -28.23 -8.93
C LEU A 35 9.03 -29.56 -9.50
N PHE A 36 8.79 -29.64 -10.81
CA PHE A 36 8.34 -30.88 -11.45
C PHE A 36 9.40 -31.99 -11.36
N GLY A 37 10.66 -31.68 -11.65
CA GLY A 37 11.77 -32.65 -11.53
C GLY A 37 12.04 -33.10 -10.08
N LEU A 38 11.79 -32.23 -9.10
CA LEU A 38 11.84 -32.59 -7.67
C LEU A 38 10.68 -33.51 -7.27
N SER A 39 9.49 -33.31 -7.84
CA SER A 39 8.30 -34.10 -7.50
C SER A 39 8.39 -35.57 -7.94
N GLU A 40 8.99 -35.85 -9.10
CA GLU A 40 9.21 -37.23 -9.57
C GLU A 40 10.19 -38.01 -8.68
N LYS A 41 11.16 -37.32 -8.07
CA LYS A 41 12.23 -37.96 -7.30
C LYS A 41 11.90 -38.12 -5.81
N LEU A 42 11.04 -37.26 -5.27
CA LEU A 42 10.64 -37.26 -3.86
C LEU A 42 9.38 -38.08 -3.56
N GLY A 43 8.55 -38.35 -4.57
CA GLY A 43 7.23 -38.95 -4.37
C GLY A 43 6.30 -38.08 -3.52
N SER A 44 5.02 -38.47 -3.39
CA SER A 44 4.06 -37.72 -2.58
C SER A 44 4.44 -37.63 -1.10
N GLN A 45 5.09 -38.67 -0.56
CA GLN A 45 5.51 -38.73 0.84
C GLN A 45 6.65 -37.75 1.17
N GLY A 46 7.52 -37.44 0.22
CA GLY A 46 8.61 -36.47 0.44
C GLY A 46 8.12 -35.02 0.47
N LEU A 47 7.06 -34.71 -0.28
CA LEU A 47 6.45 -33.37 -0.28
C LEU A 47 5.71 -33.09 1.05
N ASP A 48 5.01 -34.08 1.60
CA ASP A 48 4.33 -33.95 2.90
C ASP A 48 5.33 -33.71 4.04
N GLN A 49 6.49 -34.39 4.03
CA GLN A 49 7.54 -34.15 5.03
C GLN A 49 8.15 -32.75 4.94
N LEU A 50 8.34 -32.25 3.71
CA LEU A 50 8.88 -30.91 3.50
C LEU A 50 7.88 -29.82 3.93
N ALA A 51 6.59 -30.02 3.65
CA ALA A 51 5.52 -29.16 4.13
C ALA A 51 5.43 -29.18 5.66
N ALA A 52 5.49 -30.36 6.29
CA ALA A 52 5.48 -30.50 7.74
C ALA A 52 6.69 -29.82 8.41
N LEU A 53 7.88 -29.93 7.82
CA LEU A 53 9.08 -29.24 8.30
C LEU A 53 8.98 -27.72 8.16
N ALA A 54 8.44 -27.23 7.04
CA ALA A 54 8.23 -25.81 6.82
C ALA A 54 7.23 -25.23 7.84
N MET A 55 6.12 -25.93 8.10
CA MET A 55 5.13 -25.52 9.11
C MET A 55 5.74 -25.49 10.51
N ARG A 56 6.51 -26.52 10.90
CA ARG A 56 7.19 -26.57 12.20
C ARG A 56 8.25 -25.48 12.36
N ALA A 57 8.92 -25.08 11.29
CA ALA A 57 9.91 -23.99 11.32
C ALA A 57 9.27 -22.61 11.53
N THR A 58 7.97 -22.46 11.20
CA THR A 58 7.21 -21.23 11.39
C THR A 58 6.37 -21.17 12.66
N GLU A 59 6.30 -22.26 13.43
CA GLU A 59 5.61 -22.26 14.73
C GLU A 59 6.45 -21.48 15.76
N PRO A 60 5.96 -20.36 16.31
CA PRO A 60 6.66 -19.65 17.37
C PRO A 60 6.74 -20.54 18.61
N ASN A 61 7.97 -20.77 19.08
CA ASN A 61 8.26 -21.51 20.30
C ASN A 61 7.48 -20.85 21.47
N PRO A 62 6.59 -21.57 22.18
CA PRO A 62 5.74 -20.94 23.18
C PRO A 62 6.58 -20.52 24.39
N THR A 63 6.90 -19.23 24.45
CA THR A 63 7.41 -18.58 25.65
C THR A 63 6.36 -18.76 26.77
N PRO A 64 6.72 -19.28 27.95
CA PRO A 64 5.77 -19.40 29.05
C PRO A 64 5.28 -18.00 29.44
N ALA A 65 3.97 -17.79 29.33
CA ALA A 65 3.33 -16.52 29.66
C ALA A 65 3.49 -16.21 31.16
N PRO A 66 3.73 -14.95 31.54
CA PRO A 66 3.68 -14.55 32.95
C PRO A 66 2.26 -14.73 33.52
N PRO A 67 2.12 -14.96 34.83
CA PRO A 67 0.83 -15.19 35.48
C PRO A 67 -0.05 -13.94 35.32
N VAL A 68 -1.23 -14.13 34.73
CA VAL A 68 -2.25 -13.09 34.55
C VAL A 68 -3.06 -12.99 35.83
N ASP A 69 -3.13 -11.80 36.41
CA ASP A 69 -3.94 -11.49 37.59
C ASP A 69 -5.44 -11.73 37.30
N PRO A 70 -6.18 -12.46 38.15
CA PRO A 70 -7.58 -12.84 37.91
C PRO A 70 -8.60 -11.72 38.16
N GLU A 71 -8.19 -10.47 38.39
CA GLU A 71 -9.10 -9.39 38.84
C GLU A 71 -9.51 -8.39 37.74
N SER A 72 -9.15 -8.62 36.47
CA SER A 72 -9.52 -7.76 35.34
C SER A 72 -10.26 -8.52 34.24
N THR A 73 -11.35 -9.21 34.58
CA THR A 73 -12.35 -9.65 33.58
C THR A 73 -13.29 -8.50 33.22
N GLU A 74 -12.75 -7.37 32.74
CA GLU A 74 -13.55 -6.53 31.86
C GLU A 74 -13.74 -7.33 30.57
N ALA A 75 -14.99 -7.56 30.18
CA ALA A 75 -15.29 -8.28 28.94
C ALA A 75 -14.53 -7.59 27.80
N ALA A 76 -13.65 -8.35 27.12
CA ALA A 76 -12.86 -7.78 26.04
C ALA A 76 -13.82 -7.19 25.01
N VAL A 77 -13.74 -5.87 24.81
CA VAL A 77 -14.54 -5.15 23.81
C VAL A 77 -13.70 -4.99 22.56
N HIS A 78 -14.27 -5.37 21.43
CA HIS A 78 -13.67 -5.23 20.11
C HIS A 78 -14.60 -4.39 19.23
N TRP A 79 -14.01 -3.60 18.32
CA TRP A 79 -14.77 -2.78 17.37
C TRP A 79 -14.34 -3.10 15.95
N THR A 80 -15.30 -3.47 15.10
CA THR A 80 -15.10 -3.70 13.66
C THR A 80 -15.79 -2.62 12.83
N ILE A 81 -15.30 -2.40 11.62
CA ILE A 81 -15.95 -1.52 10.64
C ILE A 81 -16.91 -2.36 9.79
N GLY A 82 -18.16 -1.90 9.70
CA GLY A 82 -19.17 -2.44 8.80
C GLY A 82 -19.48 -1.43 7.69
N GLU A 83 -19.63 -1.91 6.46
CA GLU A 83 -20.00 -1.06 5.34
C GLU A 83 -20.84 -1.78 4.29
N ASP A 84 -21.66 -1.00 3.59
CA ASP A 84 -22.32 -1.38 2.35
C ASP A 84 -22.03 -0.33 1.24
N ASP A 85 -22.79 -0.39 0.15
CA ASP A 85 -22.65 0.53 -0.99
C ASP A 85 -22.91 1.99 -0.62
N TYR A 86 -23.73 2.26 0.39
CA TYR A 86 -24.25 3.59 0.74
C TYR A 86 -23.81 4.07 2.12
N TRP A 87 -23.59 3.17 3.06
CA TRP A 87 -23.45 3.42 4.49
C TRP A 87 -22.18 2.80 5.05
N ARG A 88 -21.66 3.43 6.10
CA ARG A 88 -20.64 2.88 6.99
C ARG A 88 -21.10 2.98 8.43
N TRP A 89 -20.74 2.01 9.26
CA TRP A 89 -21.01 1.97 10.69
C TRP A 89 -19.88 1.23 11.43
N PHE A 90 -19.92 1.25 12.76
CA PHE A 90 -19.02 0.47 13.60
C PHE A 90 -19.81 -0.54 14.41
N GLU A 91 -19.34 -1.78 14.47
CA GLU A 91 -19.95 -2.86 15.24
C GLU A 91 -19.12 -3.07 16.50
N ARG A 92 -19.79 -3.03 17.65
CA ARG A 92 -19.21 -3.39 18.95
C ARG A 92 -19.42 -4.87 19.15
N GLU A 93 -18.32 -5.58 19.36
CA GLU A 93 -18.31 -7.00 19.67
C GLU A 93 -17.81 -7.21 21.09
N GLU A 94 -18.44 -8.15 21.82
CA GLU A 94 -17.98 -8.60 23.12
C GLU A 94 -17.71 -10.10 23.08
N LEU A 95 -16.69 -10.53 23.82
CA LEU A 95 -16.36 -11.93 23.95
C LEU A 95 -17.28 -12.60 24.99
N VAL A 96 -18.29 -13.32 24.51
CA VAL A 96 -19.27 -14.05 25.35
C VAL A 96 -19.11 -15.55 25.10
N ASP A 97 -18.83 -16.31 26.15
CA ASP A 97 -18.58 -17.77 26.09
C ASP A 97 -17.47 -18.15 25.08
N GLY A 98 -16.41 -17.33 25.01
CA GLY A 98 -15.29 -17.54 24.10
C GLY A 98 -15.61 -17.28 22.63
N LYS A 99 -16.75 -16.63 22.32
CA LYS A 99 -17.14 -16.23 20.96
C LYS A 99 -17.43 -14.75 20.91
N TRP A 100 -16.92 -14.08 19.88
CA TRP A 100 -17.28 -12.70 19.58
C TRP A 100 -18.74 -12.62 19.16
N ARG A 101 -19.49 -11.74 19.80
CA ARG A 101 -20.87 -11.44 19.44
C ARG A 101 -21.05 -9.94 19.32
N VAL A 102 -21.71 -9.51 18.25
CA VAL A 102 -22.11 -8.12 18.08
C VAL A 102 -23.13 -7.75 19.17
N THR A 103 -22.77 -6.80 20.02
CA THR A 103 -23.60 -6.29 21.11
C THR A 103 -24.23 -4.94 20.79
N GLY A 104 -23.75 -4.24 19.76
CA GLY A 104 -24.41 -3.06 19.22
C GLY A 104 -23.71 -2.49 18.00
N ILE A 105 -24.35 -1.54 17.35
CA ILE A 105 -23.81 -0.84 16.17
C ILE A 105 -24.01 0.67 16.32
N THR A 106 -23.10 1.47 15.80
CA THR A 106 -23.26 2.94 15.76
C THR A 106 -24.28 3.35 14.71
N THR A 107 -24.68 4.63 14.77
CA THR A 107 -25.57 5.19 13.75
C THR A 107 -24.89 5.12 12.37
N PRO A 108 -25.52 4.50 11.37
CA PRO A 108 -24.96 4.47 10.02
C PRO A 108 -24.76 5.88 9.46
N ILE A 109 -23.64 6.09 8.79
CA ILE A 109 -23.23 7.34 8.16
C ILE A 109 -23.12 7.11 6.67
N LYS A 110 -23.78 7.93 5.84
CA LYS A 110 -23.67 7.84 4.38
C LYS A 110 -22.23 8.09 3.94
N LYS A 111 -21.71 7.23 3.07
CA LYS A 111 -20.31 7.28 2.59
C LYS A 111 -20.01 8.53 1.75
N HIS A 112 -20.99 9.02 0.99
CA HIS A 112 -20.79 10.12 0.04
C HIS A 112 -20.92 11.52 0.68
N ASN A 113 -21.84 11.72 1.63
CA ASN A 113 -22.13 13.04 2.20
C ASN A 113 -21.99 13.12 3.73
N GLY A 114 -21.72 12.02 4.42
CA GLY A 114 -21.60 11.98 5.87
C GLY A 114 -22.91 12.15 6.64
N GLU A 115 -24.07 12.13 5.97
CA GLU A 115 -25.37 12.25 6.61
C GLU A 115 -25.67 11.02 7.48
N ARG A 116 -26.19 11.25 8.69
CA ARG A 116 -26.52 10.19 9.64
C ARG A 116 -27.89 9.60 9.32
N TYR A 117 -28.03 8.28 9.48
CA TYR A 117 -29.32 7.61 9.39
C TYR A 117 -30.22 7.99 10.58
N THR A 118 -31.45 8.43 10.30
CA THR A 118 -32.37 8.98 11.33
C THR A 118 -33.64 8.16 11.52
N GLU A 119 -33.94 7.18 10.67
CA GLU A 119 -35.23 6.48 10.69
C GLU A 119 -35.37 5.49 11.86
N LYS A 120 -34.27 5.04 12.45
CA LYS A 120 -34.26 4.12 13.60
C LYS A 120 -33.48 4.70 14.77
N THR A 121 -33.89 4.31 15.97
CA THR A 121 -33.24 4.65 17.24
C THR A 121 -32.66 3.38 17.87
N GLY A 122 -31.81 3.54 18.90
CA GLY A 122 -31.16 2.41 19.59
C GLY A 122 -29.72 2.13 19.15
N TYR A 123 -29.16 2.99 18.30
CA TYR A 123 -27.74 2.94 17.94
C TYR A 123 -26.84 3.36 19.10
N LEU A 124 -25.62 2.80 19.12
CA LEU A 124 -24.57 3.22 20.04
C LEU A 124 -24.07 4.62 19.67
N PRO A 125 -23.74 5.47 20.66
CA PRO A 125 -23.10 6.75 20.39
C PRO A 125 -21.68 6.56 19.83
N ASP A 126 -21.34 7.35 18.81
CA ASP A 126 -20.03 7.29 18.12
C ASP A 126 -18.84 7.56 19.05
N GLU A 127 -19.08 8.25 20.18
CA GLU A 127 -18.08 8.56 21.21
C GLU A 127 -17.52 7.31 21.88
N LEU A 128 -18.27 6.19 21.85
CA LEU A 128 -17.80 4.91 22.38
C LEU A 128 -16.81 4.21 21.45
N VAL A 129 -16.77 4.61 20.18
CA VAL A 129 -15.83 4.03 19.22
C VAL A 129 -14.45 4.62 19.47
N PRO A 130 -13.43 3.79 19.73
CA PRO A 130 -12.06 4.25 19.86
C PRO A 130 -11.64 5.11 18.66
N ALA A 131 -10.89 6.17 18.90
CA ALA A 131 -10.49 7.11 17.84
C ALA A 131 -9.69 6.37 16.75
N GLU A 132 -8.90 5.38 17.14
CA GLU A 132 -8.09 4.52 16.27
C GLU A 132 -8.93 3.66 15.33
N VAL A 133 -10.21 3.43 15.64
CA VAL A 133 -11.13 2.71 14.75
C VAL A 133 -11.90 3.72 13.89
N ARG A 134 -12.31 4.87 14.47
CA ARG A 134 -13.05 5.92 13.76
C ARG A 134 -12.28 6.54 12.60
N PHE A 135 -11.02 6.85 12.82
CA PHE A 135 -10.16 7.52 11.83
C PHE A 135 -9.29 6.52 11.06
N GLY A 136 -9.55 5.22 11.25
CA GLY A 136 -8.58 4.16 11.00
C GLY A 136 -7.40 4.30 11.95
N LYS A 137 -6.49 3.32 11.94
CA LYS A 137 -5.17 3.48 12.51
C LYS A 137 -4.48 4.54 11.67
N GLN A 138 -4.82 5.82 11.87
CA GLN A 138 -3.85 6.90 11.77
C GLN A 138 -2.80 6.46 12.77
N SER A 139 -1.84 5.67 12.28
CA SER A 139 -0.51 5.70 12.87
C SER A 139 -0.26 7.17 13.12
N VAL A 140 0.18 7.48 14.34
CA VAL A 140 0.73 8.76 14.72
C VAL A 140 1.91 9.01 13.78
N MET A 141 1.61 9.36 12.54
CA MET A 141 2.50 9.56 11.42
C MET A 141 2.82 11.05 11.27
N ASP A 142 2.50 11.83 12.31
CA ASP A 142 3.19 13.07 12.59
C ASP A 142 4.56 12.83 13.25
N ASP A 143 4.90 11.60 13.69
CA ASP A 143 6.25 11.28 14.22
C ASP A 143 6.74 9.82 14.03
N ALA A 144 5.94 8.90 13.45
CA ALA A 144 6.37 7.51 13.23
C ALA A 144 7.02 7.31 11.85
N GLU A 145 8.34 7.11 11.88
CA GLU A 145 9.29 6.67 10.84
C GLU A 145 9.01 7.07 9.37
N PRO A 146 9.95 7.77 8.70
CA PRO A 146 9.80 8.10 7.29
C PRO A 146 9.52 6.82 6.49
N ILE A 147 8.44 6.84 5.68
CA ILE A 147 8.22 5.81 4.64
C ILE A 147 9.57 5.63 3.95
N PRO A 148 10.17 4.42 3.97
CA PRO A 148 11.54 4.24 3.51
C PRO A 148 11.66 4.86 2.13
N GLU A 149 12.48 5.93 2.06
CA GLU A 149 12.66 6.70 0.85
C GLU A 149 13.13 5.71 -0.22
N PRO A 150 12.45 5.62 -1.36
CA PRO A 150 12.97 4.78 -2.42
C PRO A 150 14.33 5.36 -2.85
N ASP A 151 15.34 4.50 -2.98
CA ASP A 151 16.61 4.78 -3.68
C ASP A 151 16.35 5.01 -5.17
N ASP A 152 15.52 6.01 -5.49
CA ASP A 152 15.26 6.40 -6.85
C ASP A 152 16.52 7.08 -7.40
N PRO A 153 16.86 6.85 -8.67
CA PRO A 153 17.92 7.60 -9.31
C PRO A 153 17.56 9.10 -9.26
N PRO A 154 18.57 9.98 -9.21
CA PRO A 154 18.34 11.42 -9.30
C PRO A 154 17.48 11.72 -10.54
N SER A 155 16.35 12.39 -10.33
CA SER A 155 15.45 12.85 -11.40
C SER A 155 15.31 14.35 -11.31
N ASP A 156 15.16 14.97 -12.47
CA ASP A 156 14.81 16.38 -12.52
C ASP A 156 13.39 16.57 -11.92
N PRO A 157 13.15 17.72 -11.25
CA PRO A 157 11.82 18.09 -10.77
C PRO A 157 10.77 18.02 -11.88
N GLY A 158 9.64 17.37 -11.60
CA GLY A 158 8.54 17.28 -12.56
C GLY A 158 8.69 16.24 -13.66
N GLU A 159 9.74 15.42 -13.63
CA GLU A 159 9.93 14.36 -14.62
C GLU A 159 9.46 12.99 -14.11
N PRO A 160 8.70 12.22 -14.92
CA PRO A 160 8.22 10.91 -14.53
C PRO A 160 9.35 9.89 -14.65
N LEU A 161 9.43 8.97 -13.68
CA LEU A 161 10.35 7.84 -13.74
C LEU A 161 9.62 6.53 -14.02
N ALA A 162 10.18 5.74 -14.94
CA ALA A 162 9.68 4.40 -15.25
C ALA A 162 9.63 3.48 -14.02
N VAL A 163 10.60 3.61 -13.10
CA VAL A 163 10.63 2.84 -11.86
C VAL A 163 9.47 3.19 -10.92
N ARG A 164 9.00 4.45 -10.91
CA ARG A 164 7.85 4.90 -10.11
C ARG A 164 6.53 4.41 -10.72
N ARG A 165 6.39 4.50 -12.04
CA ARG A 165 5.21 3.99 -12.77
C ARG A 165 4.94 2.51 -12.51
N ALA A 166 6.00 1.71 -12.40
CA ALA A 166 5.88 0.27 -12.16
C ALA A 166 5.38 -0.11 -10.75
N ARG A 167 5.29 0.85 -9.82
CA ARG A 167 5.07 0.59 -8.39
C ARG A 167 3.61 0.67 -7.92
N HIS A 168 2.64 0.87 -8.81
CA HIS A 168 1.19 0.75 -8.54
C HIS A 168 0.73 1.31 -7.17
N GLY A 169 1.09 2.55 -6.83
CA GLY A 169 0.68 3.18 -5.57
C GLY A 169 1.69 3.15 -4.43
N ARG A 170 3.00 3.22 -4.73
CA ARG A 170 4.04 3.58 -3.74
C ARG A 170 4.64 4.93 -4.09
N PRO A 171 5.09 5.70 -3.09
CA PRO A 171 4.84 7.13 -3.08
C PRO A 171 5.45 7.81 -4.30
N PRO A 172 4.74 8.81 -4.87
CA PRO A 172 5.27 9.63 -5.94
C PRO A 172 6.51 10.41 -5.46
N SER A 173 7.15 11.10 -6.41
CA SER A 173 8.40 11.80 -6.11
C SER A 173 8.26 12.76 -4.92
N LYS A 174 9.37 12.92 -4.19
CA LYS A 174 9.46 13.89 -3.09
C LYS A 174 9.14 15.30 -3.56
N TRP A 175 9.54 15.63 -4.79
CA TRP A 175 9.22 16.91 -5.41
C TRP A 175 7.71 17.08 -5.55
N LEU A 176 7.00 16.10 -6.14
CA LEU A 176 5.55 16.21 -6.31
C LEU A 176 4.82 16.34 -4.97
N ARG A 177 5.23 15.57 -3.96
CA ARG A 177 4.68 15.65 -2.59
C ARG A 177 5.07 16.93 -1.84
N SER A 178 6.06 17.67 -2.32
CA SER A 178 6.51 18.90 -1.69
C SER A 178 5.67 20.12 -2.07
N LEU A 179 4.99 20.06 -3.22
CA LEU A 179 4.19 21.15 -3.76
C LEU A 179 2.91 21.39 -2.95
N ASN A 180 2.49 22.65 -2.87
CA ASN A 180 1.19 23.06 -2.33
C ASN A 180 0.12 23.10 -3.43
N ALA A 181 -1.15 23.31 -3.05
CA ALA A 181 -2.29 23.27 -3.96
C ALA A 181 -2.19 24.27 -5.13
N GLU A 182 -1.65 25.46 -4.91
CA GLU A 182 -1.47 26.48 -5.95
C GLU A 182 -0.37 26.06 -6.94
N GLU A 183 0.78 25.64 -6.42
CA GLU A 183 1.89 25.13 -7.24
C GLU A 183 1.48 23.89 -8.04
N LEU A 184 0.69 23.00 -7.43
CA LEU A 184 0.14 21.82 -8.09
C LEU A 184 -0.79 22.19 -9.24
N ARG A 185 -1.69 23.18 -9.06
CA ARG A 185 -2.56 23.65 -10.14
C ARG A 185 -1.74 24.20 -11.29
N GLU A 186 -0.80 25.09 -11.02
CA GLU A 186 0.06 25.69 -12.04
C GLU A 186 0.82 24.59 -12.80
N TRP A 187 1.53 23.72 -12.08
CA TRP A 187 2.30 22.64 -12.69
C TRP A 187 1.42 21.68 -13.49
N MET A 188 0.27 21.24 -12.94
CA MET A 188 -0.62 20.31 -13.64
C MET A 188 -1.17 20.88 -14.95
N THR A 189 -1.16 22.20 -15.17
CA THR A 189 -1.52 22.76 -16.48
C THR A 189 -0.44 22.58 -17.55
N THR A 190 0.80 22.33 -17.14
CA THR A 190 1.98 22.23 -18.02
C THR A 190 2.25 20.80 -18.51
N VAL A 191 1.60 19.80 -17.91
CA VAL A 191 1.84 18.38 -18.17
C VAL A 191 0.61 17.66 -18.70
N GLU A 192 0.83 16.75 -19.65
CA GLU A 192 -0.16 15.77 -20.08
C GLU A 192 -0.07 14.52 -19.22
N ILE A 193 -1.15 14.21 -18.50
CA ILE A 193 -1.24 13.08 -17.58
C ILE A 193 -2.40 12.20 -18.04
N PRO A 194 -2.17 10.90 -18.32
CA PRO A 194 -3.27 10.01 -18.68
C PRO A 194 -4.16 9.76 -17.48
N GLU A 195 -5.47 9.71 -17.69
CA GLU A 195 -6.43 9.51 -16.62
C GLU A 195 -6.20 8.20 -15.86
N ALA A 196 -6.40 8.26 -14.53
CA ALA A 196 -6.38 7.10 -13.65
C ALA A 196 -7.56 7.18 -12.68
N GLY A 197 -8.46 6.20 -12.72
CA GLY A 197 -9.59 6.09 -11.82
C GLY A 197 -9.22 5.46 -10.47
N VAL A 198 -10.08 5.69 -9.48
CA VAL A 198 -10.05 5.01 -8.17
C VAL A 198 -11.33 4.21 -8.02
N SER A 199 -11.26 3.02 -7.43
CA SER A 199 -12.42 2.19 -7.11
C SER A 199 -12.56 2.02 -5.60
N GLY A 200 -13.77 2.21 -5.07
CA GLY A 200 -14.09 1.96 -3.66
C GLY A 200 -13.68 3.08 -2.67
N MET A 201 -13.10 4.18 -3.11
CA MET A 201 -12.79 5.35 -2.25
C MET A 201 -12.66 6.65 -3.08
N THR A 202 -12.59 7.79 -2.38
CA THR A 202 -12.36 9.11 -3.02
C THR A 202 -10.89 9.32 -3.39
N PHE A 203 -10.62 10.19 -4.37
CA PHE A 203 -9.25 10.61 -4.72
C PHE A 203 -8.51 11.18 -3.51
N TRP A 204 -9.15 12.03 -2.72
CA TRP A 204 -8.60 12.54 -1.46
C TRP A 204 -8.07 11.44 -0.53
N THR A 205 -8.88 10.41 -0.29
CA THR A 205 -8.51 9.30 0.59
C THR A 205 -7.32 8.54 0.03
N HIS A 206 -7.33 8.28 -1.28
CA HIS A 206 -6.23 7.57 -1.94
C HIS A 206 -4.93 8.38 -1.94
N LEU A 207 -5.01 9.69 -2.23
CA LEU A 207 -3.85 10.61 -2.23
C LEU A 207 -3.18 10.72 -0.86
N THR A 208 -3.97 10.86 0.20
CA THR A 208 -3.43 11.04 1.56
C THR A 208 -2.96 9.74 2.17
N ARG A 209 -3.73 8.64 2.02
CA ARG A 209 -3.42 7.33 2.61
C ARG A 209 -2.34 6.56 1.85
N ASP A 210 -2.46 6.46 0.52
CA ASP A 210 -1.65 5.54 -0.29
C ASP A 210 -0.47 6.26 -0.95
N HIS A 211 -0.67 7.51 -1.38
CA HIS A 211 0.39 8.33 -1.97
C HIS A 211 1.12 9.22 -0.95
N GLY A 212 0.64 9.31 0.29
CA GLY A 212 1.29 10.04 1.37
C GLY A 212 1.42 11.54 1.12
N PHE A 213 0.45 12.15 0.43
CA PHE A 213 0.34 13.60 0.35
C PHE A 213 -0.09 14.19 1.69
N ASN A 214 0.53 15.31 2.08
CA ASN A 214 0.10 16.06 3.26
C ASN A 214 -1.28 16.70 2.99
N PRO A 215 -2.33 16.38 3.78
CA PRO A 215 -3.67 16.93 3.58
C PRO A 215 -3.72 18.45 3.52
N LEU A 216 -2.93 19.14 4.35
CA LEU A 216 -2.88 20.61 4.41
C LEU A 216 -2.27 21.22 3.14
N LYS A 217 -1.39 20.50 2.45
CA LYS A 217 -0.76 20.99 1.21
C LYS A 217 -1.68 20.86 0.01
N ILE A 218 -2.55 19.86 -0.01
CA ILE A 218 -3.48 19.60 -1.13
C ILE A 218 -4.89 20.12 -0.83
N GLU A 219 -5.10 20.79 0.30
CA GLU A 219 -6.36 21.41 0.67
C GLU A 219 -6.76 22.46 -0.38
N GLY A 220 -8.05 22.47 -0.72
CA GLY A 220 -8.61 23.39 -1.73
C GLY A 220 -8.50 22.90 -3.18
N LEU A 221 -7.83 21.78 -3.46
CA LEU A 221 -7.95 21.14 -4.76
C LEU A 221 -9.37 20.62 -4.96
N ASN A 222 -9.99 20.93 -6.10
CA ASN A 222 -11.29 20.37 -6.47
C ASN A 222 -11.17 18.90 -6.91
N GLU A 223 -12.29 18.23 -7.17
CA GLU A 223 -12.29 16.80 -7.50
C GLU A 223 -11.53 16.47 -8.81
N GLU A 224 -11.65 17.30 -9.85
CA GLU A 224 -10.92 17.13 -11.11
C GLU A 224 -9.41 17.29 -10.91
N GLU A 225 -9.00 18.27 -10.10
CA GLU A 225 -7.60 18.51 -9.74
C GLU A 225 -7.03 17.35 -8.91
N GLN A 226 -7.80 16.82 -7.96
CA GLN A 226 -7.42 15.63 -7.20
C GLN A 226 -7.30 14.39 -8.10
N ALA A 227 -8.22 14.21 -9.05
CA ALA A 227 -8.15 13.13 -10.02
C ALA A 227 -6.88 13.22 -10.90
N LYS A 228 -6.54 14.44 -11.33
CA LYS A 228 -5.32 14.68 -12.13
C LYS A 228 -4.04 14.46 -11.31
N LEU A 229 -4.00 14.91 -10.05
CA LEU A 229 -2.88 14.65 -9.15
C LEU A 229 -2.71 13.15 -8.86
N HIS A 230 -3.82 12.44 -8.65
CA HIS A 230 -3.83 10.99 -8.47
C HIS A 230 -3.23 10.30 -9.70
N ALA A 231 -3.68 10.69 -10.89
CA ALA A 231 -3.15 10.19 -12.14
C ALA A 231 -1.64 10.48 -12.30
N ALA A 232 -1.19 11.67 -11.91
CA ALA A 232 0.24 12.03 -11.93
C ALA A 232 1.07 11.09 -11.05
N ALA A 233 0.59 10.83 -9.83
CA ALA A 233 1.25 9.94 -8.90
C ALA A 233 1.39 8.51 -9.48
N HIS A 234 0.34 8.00 -10.12
CA HIS A 234 0.40 6.69 -10.79
C HIS A 234 1.25 6.69 -12.07
N TYR A 235 1.35 7.81 -12.77
CA TYR A 235 2.18 7.94 -13.96
C TYR A 235 3.68 7.93 -13.63
N GLY A 236 4.03 8.19 -12.37
CA GLY A 236 5.38 8.11 -11.82
C GLY A 236 6.10 9.45 -11.70
N TYR A 237 5.35 10.55 -11.64
CA TYR A 237 5.87 11.88 -11.32
C TYR A 237 6.34 11.99 -9.87
#